data_AF-A0A815SH58-F1
#
_entry.id   AF-A0A815SH58-F1
#
_cell.length_a   1.000
_cell.length_b   1.000
_cell.length_c   1.000
_cell.angle_alpha   90.00
_cell.angle_beta   90.00
_cell.angle_gamma   90.00
#
_symmetry.space_group_name_H-M   'P 1'
#
loop_
_entity.id
_entity.type
_entity.pdbx_description
1 polymer ?
#
loop_
_entity_poly.entity_id
_entity_poly.type
_entity_poly.pdbx_seq_one_letter_code
_entity_poly.pdbx_strand_id
1 'polypeptide(L)'
;MLYSMEWEPHEKCLYFALNAALRTEDRRELKPWFSYLKLILTALEKLPSTRCNVFRGVNLDLTNQYTEGKTFVWWGFSSCTTSIGVLENKQFLDKTGERTLFTIECDSGKDISRHSYYQKEKEILLPPARQFIVVACLRPAPGLHMIQLKETKPPVTLLQPVTNQSVQINPASGKRKTISSVEI
;
A
#
# COMPACT_ATOMS: atom_id res chain seq x y z
N MET A 1 -11.95 2.07 -5.78
CA MET A 1 -11.77 2.18 -4.32
C MET A 1 -11.31 3.60 -4.10
N LEU A 2 -11.73 4.30 -3.04
CA LEU A 2 -11.37 5.72 -2.88
C LEU A 2 -9.86 5.99 -2.96
N TYR A 3 -9.04 5.04 -2.50
CA TYR A 3 -7.59 5.09 -2.65
C TYR A 3 -7.13 5.19 -4.12
N SER A 4 -7.69 4.38 -5.02
CA SER A 4 -7.27 4.30 -6.42
C SER A 4 -7.92 5.38 -7.30
N MET A 5 -8.66 6.33 -6.73
CA MET A 5 -9.35 7.37 -7.48
C MET A 5 -8.42 8.57 -7.65
N GLU A 6 -8.44 9.15 -8.84
CA GLU A 6 -7.72 10.38 -9.14
C GLU A 6 -8.69 11.52 -9.48
N TRP A 7 -8.31 12.72 -9.11
CA TRP A 7 -9.04 13.95 -9.39
C TRP A 7 -8.09 15.14 -9.37
N GLU A 8 -8.53 16.24 -9.98
CA GLU A 8 -7.78 17.49 -9.96
C GLU A 8 -8.17 18.36 -8.76
N PRO A 9 -7.20 19.02 -8.11
CA PRO A 9 -5.77 18.91 -8.36
C PRO A 9 -5.17 17.62 -7.76
N HIS A 10 -4.21 17.02 -8.48
CA HIS A 10 -3.63 15.72 -8.14
C HIS A 10 -3.11 15.58 -6.70
N GLU A 11 -2.51 16.63 -6.14
CA GLU A 11 -2.01 16.62 -4.76
C GLU A 11 -3.11 16.48 -3.69
N LYS A 12 -4.37 16.71 -4.07
CA LYS A 12 -5.54 16.49 -3.20
C LYS A 12 -6.11 15.08 -3.32
N CYS A 13 -5.58 14.24 -4.22
CA CYS A 13 -5.95 12.82 -4.29
C CYS A 13 -5.65 12.12 -2.96
N LEU A 14 -6.56 11.25 -2.53
CA LEU A 14 -6.43 10.58 -1.23
C LEU A 14 -5.12 9.79 -1.13
N TYR A 15 -4.76 9.02 -2.16
CA TYR A 15 -3.53 8.24 -2.13
C TYR A 15 -2.28 9.13 -2.10
N PHE A 16 -2.33 10.31 -2.72
CA PHE A 16 -1.20 11.22 -2.75
C PHE A 16 -0.93 11.78 -1.36
N ALA A 17 -1.98 12.35 -0.74
CA ALA A 17 -1.90 12.91 0.61
C ALA A 17 -1.56 11.85 1.67
N LEU A 18 -2.18 10.67 1.59
CA LEU A 18 -1.90 9.56 2.51
C LEU A 18 -0.45 9.06 2.37
N ASN A 19 0.04 8.87 1.14
CA ASN A 19 1.41 8.41 0.94
C ASN A 19 2.45 9.46 1.31
N ALA A 20 2.15 10.76 1.19
CA ALA A 20 2.98 11.82 1.74
C ALA A 20 3.07 11.72 3.27
N ALA A 21 1.94 11.55 3.95
CA ALA A 21 1.89 11.36 5.41
C ALA A 21 2.60 10.07 5.86
N LEU A 22 2.54 8.99 5.09
CA LEU A 22 3.26 7.74 5.39
C LEU A 22 4.78 7.86 5.23
N ARG A 23 5.26 8.74 4.34
CA ARG A 23 6.69 8.93 4.07
C ARG A 23 7.36 9.94 5.00
N THR A 24 6.61 10.82 5.65
CA THR A 24 7.19 11.74 6.62
C THR A 24 7.76 10.99 7.82
N GLU A 25 8.77 11.55 8.47
CA GLU A 25 9.28 11.05 9.75
C GLU A 25 8.40 11.52 10.92
N ASP A 26 7.65 12.60 10.75
CA ASP A 26 6.72 13.10 11.77
C ASP A 26 5.46 12.25 11.85
N ARG A 27 5.43 11.33 12.83
CA ARG A 27 4.30 10.42 13.06
C ARG A 27 3.01 11.14 13.46
N ARG A 28 3.05 12.42 13.83
CA ARG A 28 1.84 13.21 14.16
C ARG A 28 0.97 13.42 12.93
N GLU A 29 1.57 13.53 11.75
CA GLU A 29 0.89 13.69 10.46
C GLU A 29 0.01 12.48 10.10
N LEU A 30 0.26 11.31 10.70
CA LEU A 30 -0.56 10.11 10.49
C LEU A 30 -1.83 10.06 11.33
N LYS A 31 -1.93 10.85 12.41
CA LYS A 31 -3.10 10.80 13.32
C LYS A 31 -4.44 11.01 12.59
N PRO A 32 -4.59 11.97 11.66
CA PRO A 32 -5.83 12.14 10.91
C PRO A 32 -6.20 10.92 10.06
N TRP A 33 -5.20 10.11 9.68
CA TRP A 33 -5.36 8.97 8.79
C TRP A 33 -5.68 7.66 9.52
N PHE A 34 -5.61 7.58 10.86
CA PHE A 34 -5.74 6.32 11.60
C PHE A 34 -7.04 5.56 11.29
N SER A 35 -8.18 6.25 11.23
CA SER A 35 -9.45 5.60 10.88
C SER A 35 -9.45 5.03 9.46
N TYR A 36 -8.89 5.78 8.51
CA TYR A 36 -8.77 5.33 7.13
C TYR A 36 -7.76 4.18 6.98
N LEU A 37 -6.60 4.29 7.63
CA LEU A 37 -5.57 3.25 7.68
C LEU A 37 -6.11 1.96 8.26
N LYS A 38 -6.84 2.03 9.38
CA LYS A 38 -7.51 0.85 9.96
C LYS A 38 -8.47 0.24 8.96
N LEU A 39 -9.32 1.06 8.31
CA LEU A 39 -10.28 0.58 7.31
C LEU A 39 -9.61 -0.13 6.13
N ILE A 40 -8.65 0.55 5.46
CA ILE A 40 -8.02 0.01 4.26
C ILE A 40 -7.15 -1.20 4.58
N LEU A 41 -6.38 -1.19 5.67
CA LEU A 41 -5.55 -2.34 6.06
C LEU A 41 -6.41 -3.56 6.41
N THR A 42 -7.51 -3.36 7.17
CA THR A 42 -8.46 -4.43 7.46
C THR A 42 -9.12 -4.98 6.18
N ALA A 43 -9.44 -4.11 5.22
CA ALA A 43 -10.01 -4.54 3.94
C ALA A 43 -9.00 -5.34 3.11
N LEU A 44 -7.75 -4.89 3.04
CA LEU A 44 -6.67 -5.58 2.32
C LEU A 44 -6.29 -6.92 2.95
N GLU A 45 -6.44 -7.08 4.26
CA GLU A 45 -6.23 -8.37 4.93
C GLU A 45 -7.26 -9.43 4.54
N LYS A 46 -8.47 -9.01 4.13
CA LYS A 46 -9.49 -9.93 3.61
C LYS A 46 -9.18 -10.41 2.20
N LEU A 47 -8.26 -9.76 1.50
CA LEU A 47 -7.80 -10.19 0.18
C LEU A 47 -6.60 -11.14 0.35
N PRO A 48 -6.50 -12.21 -0.48
CA PRO A 48 -5.34 -13.08 -0.46
C PRO A 48 -4.07 -12.26 -0.76
N SER A 49 -2.97 -12.61 -0.10
CA SER A 49 -1.66 -12.13 -0.51
C SER A 49 -1.20 -12.95 -1.72
N THR A 50 -0.84 -12.27 -2.79
CA THR A 50 -0.40 -12.87 -4.04
C THR A 50 1.09 -12.65 -4.19
N ARG A 51 1.83 -13.76 -4.36
CA ARG A 51 3.22 -13.72 -4.82
C ARG A 51 3.24 -13.58 -6.33
N CYS A 52 3.78 -12.48 -6.85
CA CYS A 52 3.85 -12.23 -8.28
C CYS A 52 4.92 -11.20 -8.66
N ASN A 53 5.18 -11.11 -9.96
CA ASN A 53 5.95 -10.01 -10.52
C ASN A 53 5.01 -8.86 -10.85
N VAL A 54 5.34 -7.67 -10.35
CA VAL A 54 4.58 -6.44 -10.61
C VAL A 54 5.49 -5.34 -11.12
N PHE A 55 4.87 -4.39 -11.81
CA PHE A 55 5.54 -3.28 -12.45
C PHE A 55 5.02 -1.94 -11.91
N ARG A 56 5.91 -0.96 -11.78
CA ARG A 56 5.57 0.41 -11.38
C ARG A 56 6.42 1.40 -12.16
N GLY A 57 5.77 2.34 -12.84
CA GLY A 57 6.43 3.45 -13.52
C GLY A 57 6.44 4.73 -12.67
N VAL A 58 7.51 5.51 -12.79
CA VAL A 58 7.66 6.85 -12.20
C VAL A 58 8.38 7.75 -13.21
N ASN A 59 7.86 8.94 -13.48
CA ASN A 59 8.45 9.91 -14.41
C ASN A 59 9.58 10.74 -13.77
N LEU A 60 10.55 10.06 -13.14
CA LEU A 60 11.78 10.65 -12.56
C LEU A 60 12.95 9.66 -12.69
N ASP A 61 14.19 10.14 -12.75
CA ASP A 61 15.39 9.34 -12.50
C ASP A 61 15.55 9.10 -11.00
N LEU A 62 15.45 7.84 -10.58
CA LEU A 62 15.62 7.43 -9.20
C LEU A 62 16.90 6.63 -8.97
N THR A 63 17.78 6.45 -9.96
CA THR A 63 18.95 5.56 -9.88
C THR A 63 19.88 5.87 -8.70
N ASN A 64 20.04 7.16 -8.36
CA ASN A 64 20.83 7.58 -7.20
C ASN A 64 20.27 7.08 -5.84
N GLN A 65 18.98 6.77 -5.77
CA GLN A 65 18.32 6.29 -4.55
C GLN A 65 18.36 4.76 -4.43
N TYR A 66 18.58 4.04 -5.53
CA TYR A 66 18.48 2.58 -5.62
C TYR A 66 19.77 2.00 -6.22
N THR A 67 20.78 1.82 -5.38
CA THR A 67 22.02 1.13 -5.73
C THR A 67 21.88 -0.38 -5.50
N GLU A 68 22.46 -1.21 -6.37
CA GLU A 68 22.42 -2.67 -6.23
C GLU A 68 22.90 -3.12 -4.84
N GLY A 69 22.23 -4.13 -4.28
CA GLY A 69 22.47 -4.64 -2.92
C GLY A 69 21.86 -3.78 -1.80
N LYS A 70 21.41 -2.56 -2.09
CA LYS A 70 20.78 -1.69 -1.07
C LYS A 70 19.45 -2.27 -0.62
N THR A 71 19.27 -2.31 0.71
CA THR A 71 18.00 -2.66 1.36
C THR A 71 17.32 -1.40 1.87
N PHE A 72 16.01 -1.29 1.69
CA PHE A 72 15.22 -0.13 2.10
C PHE A 72 13.76 -0.52 2.37
N VAL A 73 12.98 0.42 2.92
CA VAL A 73 11.55 0.25 3.18
C VAL A 73 10.74 1.24 2.37
N TRP A 74 9.72 0.76 1.66
CA TRP A 74 8.65 1.63 1.16
C TRP A 74 7.58 1.80 2.23
N TRP A 75 7.54 2.99 2.82
CA TRP A 75 6.61 3.34 3.89
C TRP A 75 5.18 3.60 3.40
N GLY A 76 5.04 4.08 2.16
CA GLY A 76 3.73 4.28 1.53
C GLY A 76 3.19 3.02 0.86
N PHE A 77 1.89 3.03 0.59
CA PHE A 77 1.29 2.07 -0.34
C PHE A 77 1.89 2.27 -1.74
N SER A 78 2.04 1.18 -2.49
CA SER A 78 2.56 1.24 -3.86
C SER A 78 1.59 0.59 -4.82
N SER A 79 0.94 1.40 -5.66
CA SER A 79 0.16 0.90 -6.79
C SER A 79 1.10 0.37 -7.87
N CYS A 80 0.82 -0.85 -8.30
CA CYS A 80 1.56 -1.57 -9.32
C CYS A 80 0.57 -2.26 -10.27
N THR A 81 1.07 -2.78 -11.38
CA THR A 81 0.29 -3.58 -12.31
C THR A 81 1.01 -4.89 -12.62
N THR A 82 0.26 -5.95 -12.93
CA THR A 82 0.81 -7.18 -13.51
C THR A 82 0.94 -7.10 -15.04
N SER A 83 0.39 -6.06 -15.67
CA SER A 83 0.33 -5.91 -17.11
C SER A 83 1.30 -4.82 -17.58
N ILE A 84 2.44 -5.21 -18.12
CA ILE A 84 3.44 -4.26 -18.62
C ILE A 84 2.87 -3.29 -19.66
N GLY A 85 1.92 -3.73 -20.50
CA GLY A 85 1.28 -2.88 -21.50
C GLY A 85 0.44 -1.73 -20.92
N VAL A 86 0.02 -1.81 -19.65
CA VAL A 86 -0.65 -0.69 -18.97
C VAL A 86 0.33 0.46 -18.75
N LEU A 87 1.63 0.17 -18.62
CA LEU A 87 2.66 1.18 -18.42
C LEU A 87 2.98 2.00 -19.68
N GLU A 88 2.48 1.60 -20.86
CA GLU A 88 2.60 2.41 -22.08
C GLU A 88 1.74 3.69 -22.05
N ASN A 89 0.82 3.79 -21.08
CA ASN A 89 0.09 5.02 -20.81
C ASN A 89 1.07 6.07 -20.22
N LYS A 90 1.03 7.29 -20.77
CA LYS A 90 1.88 8.44 -20.37
C LYS A 90 1.83 8.74 -18.89
N GLN A 91 0.72 8.40 -18.24
CA GLN A 91 0.53 8.57 -16.80
C GLN A 91 1.50 7.71 -15.96
N PHE A 92 1.93 6.56 -16.47
CA PHE A 92 2.82 5.63 -15.75
C PHE A 92 4.27 5.72 -16.24
N LEU A 93 4.49 5.78 -17.56
CA LEU A 93 5.79 6.05 -18.16
C LEU A 93 5.60 7.00 -19.34
N ASP A 94 6.01 8.25 -19.16
CA ASP A 94 6.07 9.17 -20.28
C ASP A 94 7.10 8.66 -21.31
N LYS A 95 6.88 8.92 -22.59
CA LYS A 95 7.80 8.48 -23.66
C LYS A 95 9.02 9.37 -23.77
N THR A 96 9.02 10.50 -23.07
CA THR A 96 10.05 11.53 -23.08
C THR A 96 10.49 11.87 -21.65
N GLY A 97 11.75 12.27 -21.49
CA GLY A 97 12.32 12.63 -20.20
C GLY A 97 12.79 11.43 -19.38
N GLU A 98 13.28 11.77 -18.18
CA GLU A 98 13.81 10.81 -17.21
C GLU A 98 12.67 10.03 -16.56
N ARG A 99 12.75 8.70 -16.61
CA ARG A 99 11.73 7.81 -16.06
C ARG A 99 12.35 6.53 -15.53
N THR A 100 11.72 6.00 -14.49
CA THR A 100 12.14 4.79 -13.80
C THR A 100 11.01 3.76 -13.87
N LEU A 101 11.33 2.57 -14.39
CA LEU A 101 10.50 1.37 -14.34
C LEU A 101 11.03 0.45 -13.23
N PHE A 102 10.21 0.24 -12.21
CA PHE A 102 10.44 -0.81 -11.22
C PHE A 102 9.84 -2.13 -11.70
N THR A 103 10.62 -3.19 -11.58
CA THR A 103 10.20 -4.58 -11.74
C THR A 103 10.38 -5.25 -10.39
N ILE A 104 9.31 -5.82 -9.83
CA ILE A 104 9.27 -6.18 -8.40
C ILE A 104 8.80 -7.62 -8.26
N GLU A 105 9.65 -8.49 -7.72
CA GLU A 105 9.24 -9.80 -7.18
C GLU A 105 8.65 -9.54 -5.78
N CYS A 106 7.32 -9.58 -5.64
CA CYS A 106 6.64 -9.36 -4.36
C CYS A 106 5.97 -10.64 -3.84
N ASP A 107 5.86 -10.73 -2.52
CA ASP A 107 5.19 -11.81 -1.79
C ASP A 107 3.86 -11.33 -1.14
N SER A 108 3.71 -10.01 -0.99
CA SER A 108 2.60 -9.40 -0.23
C SER A 108 1.60 -8.60 -1.06
N GLY A 109 1.63 -8.74 -2.40
CA GLY A 109 0.74 -8.01 -3.29
C GLY A 109 -0.74 -8.31 -3.03
N LYS A 110 -1.59 -7.27 -3.06
CA LYS A 110 -3.04 -7.40 -2.94
C LYS A 110 -3.69 -7.07 -4.28
N ASP A 111 -4.35 -8.05 -4.88
CA ASP A 111 -5.13 -7.82 -6.09
C ASP A 111 -6.38 -7.00 -5.76
N ILE A 112 -6.37 -5.74 -6.19
CA ILE A 112 -7.50 -4.82 -6.02
C ILE A 112 -8.16 -4.50 -7.35
N SER A 113 -7.89 -5.24 -8.44
CA SER A 113 -8.42 -4.98 -9.77
C SER A 113 -9.95 -4.88 -9.79
N ARG A 114 -10.64 -5.74 -9.02
CA ARG A 114 -12.11 -5.75 -8.87
C ARG A 114 -12.66 -4.64 -7.99
N HIS A 115 -11.79 -3.93 -7.29
CA HIS A 115 -12.16 -2.89 -6.31
C HIS A 115 -11.62 -1.53 -6.72
N SER A 116 -10.65 -1.47 -7.64
CA SER A 116 -10.06 -0.27 -8.18
C SER A 116 -11.09 0.53 -8.98
N TYR A 117 -10.85 1.83 -9.03
CA TYR A 117 -11.57 2.73 -9.92
C TYR A 117 -11.22 2.43 -11.39
N TYR A 118 -9.98 2.00 -11.65
CA TYR A 118 -9.47 1.66 -12.97
C TYR A 118 -9.40 0.14 -13.18
N GLN A 119 -10.56 -0.48 -13.41
CA GLN A 119 -10.69 -1.95 -13.49
C GLN A 119 -9.82 -2.62 -14.57
N LYS A 120 -9.38 -1.87 -15.59
CA LYS A 120 -8.57 -2.39 -16.71
C LYS A 120 -7.08 -2.49 -16.40
N GLU A 121 -6.61 -1.90 -15.30
CA GLU A 121 -5.18 -1.78 -15.02
C GLU A 121 -4.57 -3.01 -14.34
N LYS A 122 -5.40 -4.00 -13.97
CA LYS A 122 -4.97 -5.18 -13.19
C LYS A 122 -4.13 -4.77 -11.98
N GLU A 123 -4.65 -3.78 -11.25
CA GLU A 123 -3.93 -3.12 -10.17
C GLU A 123 -3.63 -4.10 -9.03
N ILE A 124 -2.35 -4.20 -8.70
CA ILE A 124 -1.86 -4.84 -7.48
C ILE A 124 -1.38 -3.74 -6.55
N LEU A 125 -1.94 -3.69 -5.34
CA LEU A 125 -1.51 -2.77 -4.31
C LEU A 125 -0.53 -3.47 -3.36
N LEU A 126 0.68 -2.93 -3.25
CA LEU A 126 1.60 -3.32 -2.18
C LEU A 126 1.24 -2.53 -0.91
N PRO A 127 1.02 -3.20 0.24
CA PRO A 127 0.79 -2.53 1.52
C PRO A 127 1.98 -1.62 1.92
N PRO A 128 1.80 -0.71 2.90
CA PRO A 128 2.88 0.11 3.41
C PRO A 128 3.87 -0.73 4.24
N ALA A 129 5.02 -0.12 4.52
CA ALA A 129 6.09 -0.68 5.34
C ALA A 129 6.55 -2.06 4.85
N ARG A 130 6.84 -2.17 3.56
CA ARG A 130 7.45 -3.35 2.93
C ARG A 130 8.94 -3.13 2.69
N GLN A 131 9.75 -4.14 2.99
CA GLN A 131 11.19 -4.09 2.78
C GLN A 131 11.56 -4.71 1.44
N PHE A 132 12.46 -4.07 0.71
CA PHE A 132 12.97 -4.56 -0.57
C PHE A 132 14.50 -4.49 -0.59
N ILE A 133 15.09 -5.33 -1.44
CA ILE A 133 16.48 -5.23 -1.86
C ILE A 133 16.54 -4.89 -3.35
N VAL A 134 17.47 -4.02 -3.73
CA VAL A 134 17.79 -3.76 -5.14
C VAL A 134 18.62 -4.92 -5.67
N VAL A 135 18.07 -5.65 -6.63
CA VAL A 135 18.71 -6.83 -7.24
C VAL A 135 19.62 -6.42 -8.39
N ALA A 136 19.13 -5.54 -9.26
CA ALA A 136 19.86 -5.08 -10.44
C ALA A 136 19.35 -3.72 -10.91
N CYS A 137 20.22 -2.95 -11.57
CA CYS A 137 19.88 -1.71 -12.24
C CYS A 137 20.34 -1.74 -13.71
N LEU A 138 19.50 -1.28 -14.62
CA LEU A 138 19.78 -1.26 -16.06
C LEU A 138 19.32 0.07 -16.67
N ARG A 139 20.04 0.57 -17.68
CA ARG A 139 19.64 1.71 -18.52
C ARG A 139 19.44 1.25 -19.95
N PRO A 140 18.28 0.66 -20.30
CA PRO A 140 18.07 0.05 -21.61
C PRO A 140 17.95 1.05 -22.77
N ALA A 141 17.60 2.31 -22.48
CA ALA A 141 17.43 3.36 -23.47
C ALA A 141 17.69 4.74 -22.84
N PRO A 142 17.94 5.79 -23.65
CA PRO A 142 18.08 7.16 -23.14
C PRO A 142 16.86 7.59 -22.30
N GLY A 143 17.14 8.09 -21.10
CA GLY A 143 16.15 8.54 -20.12
C GLY A 143 15.30 7.43 -19.48
N LEU A 144 15.47 6.15 -19.85
CA LEU A 144 14.78 5.02 -19.22
C LEU A 144 15.72 4.28 -18.28
N HIS A 145 15.36 4.25 -17.01
CA HIS A 145 16.03 3.47 -15.97
C HIS A 145 15.14 2.30 -15.56
N MET A 146 15.71 1.12 -15.43
CA MET A 146 15.05 -0.08 -14.93
C MET A 146 15.70 -0.50 -13.62
N ILE A 147 14.87 -0.73 -12.60
CA ILE A 147 15.32 -1.16 -11.28
C ILE A 147 14.58 -2.45 -10.92
N GLN A 148 15.33 -3.51 -10.65
CA GLN A 148 14.82 -4.78 -10.16
C GLN A 148 14.83 -4.79 -8.64
N LEU A 149 13.67 -5.05 -8.07
CA LEU A 149 13.46 -5.17 -6.64
C LEU A 149 12.98 -6.57 -6.29
N LYS A 150 13.39 -7.04 -5.11
CA LYS A 150 12.83 -8.22 -4.48
C LYS A 150 12.35 -7.89 -3.09
N GLU A 151 11.11 -8.26 -2.78
CA GLU A 151 10.58 -8.13 -1.43
C GLU A 151 11.36 -9.06 -0.48
N THR A 152 11.68 -8.54 0.70
CA THR A 152 12.40 -9.28 1.74
C THR A 152 11.69 -9.14 3.07
N LYS A 153 11.93 -10.07 3.99
CA LYS A 153 11.37 -10.00 5.34
C LYS A 153 12.26 -9.09 6.21
N PRO A 154 11.70 -8.04 6.82
CA PRO A 154 12.45 -7.23 7.76
C PRO A 154 12.78 -8.01 9.04
N PRO A 155 13.87 -7.67 9.74
CA PRO A 155 14.23 -8.29 11.02
C PRO A 155 13.21 -8.02 12.13
N VAL A 156 12.44 -6.94 12.00
CA VAL A 156 11.36 -6.56 12.92
C VAL A 156 10.07 -6.41 12.13
N THR A 157 8.96 -6.84 12.70
CA THR A 157 7.63 -6.64 12.11
C THR A 157 7.31 -5.15 12.03
N LEU A 158 7.26 -4.60 10.81
CA LEU A 158 6.99 -3.17 10.58
C LEU A 158 5.50 -2.82 10.58
N LEU A 159 4.64 -3.79 10.29
CA LEU A 159 3.19 -3.63 10.30
C LEU A 159 2.56 -4.92 10.79
N GLN A 160 1.84 -4.85 11.91
CA GLN A 160 1.10 -5.97 12.46
C GLN A 160 -0.25 -6.13 11.75
N PRO A 161 -0.76 -7.36 11.62
CA PRO A 161 -2.11 -7.58 11.14
C PRO A 161 -3.14 -6.91 12.05
N VAL A 162 -4.24 -6.41 11.50
CA VAL A 162 -5.36 -5.88 12.26
C VAL A 162 -6.07 -7.03 12.94
N THR A 163 -5.74 -7.29 14.21
CA THR A 163 -6.48 -8.27 15.01
C THR A 163 -7.89 -7.76 15.26
N ASN A 164 -8.90 -8.48 14.74
CA ASN A 164 -10.27 -8.37 15.24
C ASN A 164 -10.32 -8.99 16.64
N GLN A 165 -9.88 -8.26 17.66
CA GLN A 165 -10.35 -8.56 19.01
C GLN A 165 -11.82 -8.18 19.02
N SER A 166 -12.70 -9.19 18.94
CA SER A 166 -14.07 -9.03 19.39
C SER A 166 -13.99 -8.59 20.84
N VAL A 167 -14.31 -7.32 21.11
CA VAL A 167 -14.55 -6.86 22.48
C VAL A 167 -15.71 -7.71 22.97
N GLN A 168 -15.43 -8.75 23.75
CA GLN A 168 -16.45 -9.38 24.56
C GLN A 168 -16.89 -8.34 25.58
N ILE A 169 -17.99 -7.65 25.26
CA ILE A 169 -18.70 -6.85 26.24
C ILE A 169 -19.26 -7.87 27.23
N ASN A 170 -18.53 -8.11 28.31
CA ASN A 170 -19.07 -8.84 29.45
C ASN A 170 -20.31 -8.07 29.90
N PRO A 171 -21.51 -8.68 29.91
CA PRO A 171 -22.68 -8.00 30.43
C PRO A 171 -22.38 -7.63 31.89
N ALA A 172 -22.51 -6.34 32.20
CA ALA A 172 -22.34 -5.84 33.55
C ALA A 172 -23.20 -6.68 34.51
N SER A 173 -22.60 -7.17 35.58
CA SER A 173 -23.28 -7.88 36.66
C SER A 173 -24.20 -6.90 37.41
N GLY A 174 -25.35 -6.58 36.81
CA GLY A 174 -26.44 -5.90 37.46
C GLY A 174 -27.07 -6.86 38.46
N LYS A 175 -26.81 -6.66 39.76
CA LYS A 175 -27.55 -7.32 40.83
C LYS A 175 -29.04 -7.02 40.65
N ARG A 176 -29.82 -8.00 40.20
CA ARG A 176 -31.29 -7.96 40.31
C ARG A 176 -31.63 -7.95 41.80
N LYS A 177 -32.12 -6.82 42.31
CA LYS A 177 -32.91 -6.83 43.55
C LYS A 177 -34.26 -7.44 43.21
N THR A 178 -34.49 -8.66 43.67
CA THR A 178 -35.81 -9.26 43.83
C THR A 178 -36.60 -8.43 44.83
N ILE A 179 -37.70 -7.81 44.40
CA ILE A 179 -38.75 -7.33 45.29
C ILE A 179 -39.79 -8.45 45.32
N SER A 180 -39.93 -9.05 46.49
CA SER A 180 -40.92 -10.07 46.81
C SER A 180 -42.32 -9.48 46.77
N SER A 181 -43.24 -10.29 46.25
CA SER A 181 -44.68 -10.15 46.23
C SER A 181 -45.27 -9.71 47.58
N VAL A 182 -46.24 -8.79 47.54
CA VAL A 182 -47.22 -8.60 48.62
C VAL A 182 -48.60 -8.85 47.98
N GLU A 183 -49.19 -9.99 48.30
CA GLU A 183 -50.63 -10.22 48.21
C GLU A 183 -51.21 -9.90 49.60
N ILE A 184 -52.13 -8.93 49.65
CA ILE A 184 -53.52 -8.98 50.16
C ILE A 184 -54.17 -7.66 49.73
#